data_AF-A0A3Q8SMQ3-F1
#
_entry.id   AF-A0A3Q8SMQ3-F1
#
_cell.length_a   1.000
_cell.length_b   1.000
_cell.length_c   1.000
_cell.angle_alpha   90.00
_cell.angle_beta   90.00
_cell.angle_gamma   90.00
#
_symmetry.space_group_name_H-M   'P 1'
#
loop_
_entity.id
_entity.type
_entity.pdbx_description
1 polymer ?
#
loop_
_entity_poly.entity_id
_entity_poly.type
_entity_poly.pdbx_seq_one_letter_code
_entity_poly.pdbx_strand_id
1 'polypeptide(L)'
;CFSLFRGKGLMDDNVMRKYTTRSDEARHYVQYDQGEDRWLCTLLLQRGYRVEYSAASDAYTHCPEGFNEFYNQRRRWVPSTIANIMDLLMDYKRTIKINDNISLLYIFYQMMLMGGTILGPGTIFLMLVGAFVAAFKIDNWTSFYYNIIPILLFMLVCFTCKSNIQLLL
;
A
#
# COMPACT_ATOMS: atom_id res chain seq x y z
N CYS A 1 8.77 7.70 -5.33
CA CYS A 1 8.13 8.91 -5.90
C CYS A 1 9.15 10.02 -5.82
N PHE A 2 9.02 11.09 -6.60
CA PHE A 2 9.90 12.25 -6.41
C PHE A 2 9.14 13.32 -5.66
N SER A 3 9.72 13.78 -4.56
CA SER A 3 9.13 14.77 -3.68
C SER A 3 10.19 15.82 -3.36
N LEU A 4 9.84 17.09 -3.51
CA LEU A 4 10.67 18.21 -3.07
C LEU A 4 10.21 18.64 -1.68
N PHE A 5 11.11 18.60 -0.71
CA PHE A 5 10.82 18.97 0.66
C PHE A 5 11.45 20.32 1.00
N ARG A 6 10.69 21.16 1.72
CA ARG A 6 11.28 22.35 2.35
C ARG A 6 12.11 21.90 3.55
N GLY A 7 13.38 22.29 3.59
CA GLY A 7 14.29 21.96 4.70
C GLY A 7 13.71 22.33 6.07
N LYS A 8 12.99 23.45 6.17
CA LYS A 8 12.27 23.85 7.40
C LYS A 8 11.28 22.77 7.89
N GLY A 9 10.53 22.14 6.99
CA GLY A 9 9.58 21.09 7.35
C GLY A 9 10.26 19.81 7.81
N LEU A 10 11.40 19.47 7.22
CA LEU A 10 12.22 18.34 7.68
C LEU A 10 12.79 18.61 9.07
N MET A 11 13.27 19.83 9.32
CA MET A 11 13.87 20.23 10.61
C MET A 11 12.82 20.55 11.69
N ASP A 12 11.53 20.35 11.42
CA ASP A 12 10.47 20.53 12.42
C ASP A 12 10.54 19.44 13.50
N ASP A 13 9.95 19.74 14.65
CA ASP A 13 9.99 18.94 15.87
C ASP A 13 9.66 17.48 15.59
N ASN A 14 10.58 16.60 15.97
CA ASN A 14 10.45 15.15 15.86
C ASN A 14 10.16 14.60 14.45
N VAL A 15 10.27 15.37 13.35
CA VAL A 15 10.12 14.82 11.99
C VAL A 15 11.31 13.91 11.68
N MET A 16 12.52 14.45 11.59
CA MET A 16 13.70 13.63 11.31
C MET A 16 14.02 12.65 12.44
N ARG A 17 13.75 13.00 13.70
CA ARG A 17 13.94 12.06 14.81
C ARG A 17 13.06 10.81 14.69
N LYS A 18 11.80 10.97 14.27
CA LYS A 18 10.93 9.80 13.99
C LYS A 18 11.38 9.09 12.73
N TYR A 19 11.63 9.82 11.64
CA TYR A 19 12.00 9.24 10.35
C TYR A 19 13.28 8.39 10.39
N THR A 20 14.22 8.74 11.28
CA THR A 20 15.48 8.00 11.49
C THR A 20 15.38 6.89 12.54
N THR A 21 14.17 6.57 13.01
CA THR A 21 13.95 5.46 13.95
C THR A 21 14.31 4.15 13.28
N ARG A 22 15.08 3.32 13.98
CA ARG A 22 15.48 2.01 13.47
C ARG A 22 14.27 1.07 13.36
N SER A 23 14.20 0.35 12.25
CA SER A 23 13.17 -0.68 12.03
C SER A 23 13.46 -1.93 12.87
N ASP A 24 12.88 -2.02 14.05
CA ASP A 24 13.04 -3.18 14.94
C ASP A 24 11.81 -4.13 14.95
N GLU A 25 10.64 -3.64 14.56
CA GLU A 25 9.38 -4.41 14.54
C GLU A 25 8.91 -4.72 13.11
N ALA A 26 8.13 -5.80 12.93
CA ALA A 26 7.60 -6.21 11.62
C ALA A 26 6.87 -5.07 10.87
N ARG A 27 6.09 -4.25 11.59
CA ARG A 27 5.40 -3.09 11.01
C ARG A 27 6.38 -2.04 10.48
N HIS A 28 7.50 -1.84 11.18
CA HIS A 28 8.53 -0.87 10.80
C HIS A 28 9.19 -1.27 9.48
N TYR A 29 9.53 -2.54 9.28
CA TYR A 29 10.07 -3.00 8.00
C TYR A 29 9.11 -2.75 6.83
N VAL A 30 7.80 -2.87 7.03
CA VAL A 30 6.81 -2.61 5.98
C VAL A 30 6.61 -1.11 5.74
N GLN A 31 6.59 -0.30 6.79
CA GLN A 31 6.27 1.12 6.68
C GLN A 31 7.51 1.98 6.42
N TYR A 32 8.56 1.79 7.21
CA TYR A 32 9.75 2.64 7.24
C TYR A 32 10.74 2.26 6.15
N ASP A 33 10.90 0.97 5.84
CA ASP A 33 11.91 0.54 4.86
C ASP A 33 11.33 0.38 3.45
N GLN A 34 10.05 -0.02 3.33
CA GLN A 34 9.41 -0.25 2.03
C GLN A 34 8.52 0.91 1.55
N GLY A 35 8.21 1.87 2.43
CA GLY A 35 7.32 2.98 2.17
C GLY A 35 7.79 4.31 2.76
N GLU A 36 9.10 4.50 2.89
CA GLU A 36 9.75 5.64 3.53
C GLU A 36 9.25 6.98 2.97
N ASP A 37 9.14 7.10 1.64
CA ASP A 37 8.64 8.29 0.94
C ASP A 37 7.26 8.69 1.43
N ARG A 38 6.34 7.72 1.48
CA ARG A 38 4.94 7.95 1.88
C ARG A 38 4.86 8.25 3.37
N TRP A 39 5.67 7.57 4.17
CA TRP A 39 5.72 7.77 5.60
C TRP A 39 6.22 9.17 5.96
N LEU A 40 7.28 9.66 5.31
CA LEU A 40 7.77 11.02 5.50
C LEU A 40 6.70 12.06 5.15
N CYS A 41 5.96 11.87 4.06
CA CYS A 41 4.82 12.72 3.73
C CYS A 41 3.74 12.70 4.83
N THR A 42 3.40 11.53 5.36
CA THR A 42 2.45 11.40 6.48
C THR A 42 2.94 12.15 7.73
N LEU A 43 4.22 12.04 8.09
CA LEU A 43 4.80 12.77 9.22
C LEU A 43 4.68 14.29 9.05
N LEU A 44 4.92 14.81 7.83
CA LEU A 44 4.77 16.22 7.52
C LEU A 44 3.30 16.67 7.58
N LEU A 45 2.38 15.87 7.06
CA LEU A 45 0.93 16.13 7.15
C LEU A 45 0.46 16.17 8.61
N GLN A 46 0.93 15.24 9.45
CA GLN A 46 0.66 15.21 10.90
C GLN A 46 1.26 16.41 11.65
N ARG A 47 2.21 17.12 11.04
CA ARG A 47 2.82 18.36 11.56
C ARG A 47 2.16 19.64 11.05
N GLY A 48 1.11 19.54 10.25
CA GLY A 48 0.41 20.70 9.72
C GLY A 48 0.94 21.21 8.38
N TYR A 49 1.94 20.54 7.79
CA TYR A 49 2.42 20.91 6.45
C TYR A 49 1.43 20.46 5.37
N ARG A 50 1.46 21.18 4.25
CA ARG A 50 0.69 20.85 3.05
C ARG A 50 1.57 20.10 2.05
N VAL A 51 0.99 19.11 1.38
CA VAL A 51 1.57 18.45 0.21
C VAL A 51 0.78 18.87 -1.02
N GLU A 52 1.49 19.23 -2.08
CA GLU A 52 0.90 19.71 -3.33
C GLU A 52 1.50 18.98 -4.52
N TYR A 53 0.68 18.75 -5.54
CA TYR A 53 1.12 18.24 -6.82
C TYR A 53 1.56 19.40 -7.72
N SER A 54 2.78 19.32 -8.28
CA SER A 54 3.29 20.30 -9.24
C SER A 54 3.29 19.69 -10.64
N ALA A 55 2.39 20.15 -11.51
CA ALA A 55 2.33 19.65 -12.89
C ALA A 55 3.55 20.06 -13.74
N ALA A 56 4.30 21.09 -13.31
CA ALA A 56 5.49 21.57 -13.98
C ALA A 56 6.78 20.84 -13.56
N SER A 57 6.69 19.91 -12.59
CA SER A 57 7.86 19.12 -12.20
C SER A 57 8.04 17.92 -13.13
N ASP A 58 9.19 17.84 -13.78
CA ASP A 58 9.59 16.70 -14.58
C ASP A 58 10.53 15.77 -13.80
N ALA A 59 10.32 14.47 -13.93
CA ALA A 59 11.22 13.46 -13.38
C ALA A 59 11.38 12.30 -14.36
N TYR A 60 12.63 11.90 -14.58
CA TYR A 60 12.96 10.72 -15.36
C TYR A 60 13.13 9.52 -14.42
N THR A 61 12.42 8.42 -14.69
CA THR A 61 12.57 7.16 -13.96
C THR A 61 12.43 5.98 -14.90
N HIS A 62 13.15 4.91 -14.57
CA HIS A 62 12.95 3.63 -15.23
C HIS A 62 11.72 2.93 -14.66
N CYS A 63 10.93 2.31 -15.53
CA CYS A 63 9.82 1.45 -15.15
C CYS A 63 10.25 -0.03 -15.24
N PRO A 64 9.61 -0.93 -14.48
CA PRO A 64 9.83 -2.35 -14.65
C PRO A 64 9.44 -2.78 -16.07
N GLU A 65 10.37 -3.44 -16.77
CA GLU A 65 10.12 -4.00 -18.11
C GLU A 65 9.72 -5.49 -18.04
N GLY A 66 10.14 -6.19 -16.98
CA GLY A 66 9.83 -7.58 -16.74
C GLY A 66 8.74 -7.82 -15.68
N PHE A 67 8.01 -8.93 -15.80
CA PHE A 67 6.98 -9.32 -14.83
C PHE A 67 7.52 -9.53 -13.42
N ASN A 68 8.71 -10.12 -13.27
CA ASN A 68 9.32 -10.35 -11.96
C ASN A 68 9.61 -9.03 -11.22
N GLU A 69 10.14 -8.03 -11.90
CA GLU A 69 10.40 -6.71 -11.33
C GLU A 69 9.09 -6.01 -10.95
N PHE A 70 8.10 -6.04 -11.86
CA PHE A 70 6.78 -5.50 -11.61
C PHE A 70 6.12 -6.13 -10.38
N TYR A 71 6.14 -7.46 -10.27
CA TYR A 71 5.56 -8.19 -9.15
C TYR A 71 6.24 -7.82 -7.83
N ASN A 72 7.57 -7.85 -7.79
CA ASN A 72 8.33 -7.48 -6.59
C ASN A 72 8.13 -6.02 -6.19
N GLN A 73 7.92 -5.11 -7.14
CA GLN A 73 7.56 -3.73 -6.87
C GLN A 73 6.18 -3.64 -6.19
N ARG A 74 5.17 -4.30 -6.74
CA ARG A 74 3.82 -4.34 -6.15
C ARG A 74 3.80 -4.97 -4.77
N ARG A 75 4.59 -6.03 -4.55
CA ARG A 75 4.72 -6.73 -3.26
C ARG A 75 5.22 -5.81 -2.14
N ARG A 76 6.06 -4.83 -2.45
CA ARG A 76 6.52 -3.81 -1.49
C ARG A 76 5.50 -2.70 -1.31
N TRP A 77 4.98 -2.17 -2.41
CA TRP A 77 4.17 -0.95 -2.39
C TRP A 77 2.78 -1.12 -1.80
N VAL A 78 2.12 -2.26 -2.02
CA VAL A 78 0.75 -2.45 -1.53
C VAL A 78 0.73 -2.52 0.00
N PRO A 79 1.53 -3.38 0.67
CA PRO A 79 1.56 -3.43 2.14
C PRO A 79 2.01 -2.11 2.77
N SER A 80 3.03 -1.46 2.22
CA SER A 80 3.52 -0.19 2.74
C SER A 80 2.49 0.94 2.62
N THR A 81 1.67 0.93 1.55
CA THR A 81 0.58 1.90 1.36
C THR A 81 -0.51 1.68 2.40
N ILE A 82 -0.90 0.42 2.63
CA ILE A 82 -1.88 0.07 3.66
C ILE A 82 -1.39 0.53 5.04
N ALA A 83 -0.13 0.22 5.40
CA ALA A 83 0.45 0.62 6.68
C ALA A 83 0.43 2.15 6.88
N ASN A 84 0.80 2.92 5.85
CA ASN A 84 0.82 4.38 5.94
C ASN A 84 -0.57 5.02 6.01
N ILE A 85 -1.56 4.49 5.28
CA ILE A 85 -2.94 4.98 5.40
C ILE A 85 -3.49 4.63 6.78
N MET A 86 -3.24 3.42 7.30
CA MET A 86 -3.67 3.04 8.65
C MET A 86 -3.06 3.97 9.72
N ASP A 87 -1.78 4.32 9.60
CA ASP A 87 -1.12 5.26 10.51
C ASP A 87 -1.81 6.64 10.52
N LEU A 88 -2.12 7.18 9.33
CA LEU A 88 -2.89 8.43 9.21
C LEU A 88 -4.30 8.30 9.81
N LEU A 89 -4.98 7.19 9.56
CA LEU A 89 -6.34 6.92 10.06
C LEU A 89 -6.37 6.74 11.57
N MET A 90 -5.32 6.20 12.19
CA MET A 90 -5.23 6.07 13.65
C MET A 90 -5.06 7.43 14.33
N ASP A 91 -4.27 8.33 13.73
CA ASP A 91 -3.98 9.67 14.26
C ASP A 91 -4.86 10.80 13.67
N TYR A 92 -5.97 10.43 13.01
CA TYR A 92 -6.77 11.37 12.23
C TYR A 92 -7.31 12.57 13.02
N LYS A 93 -7.77 12.34 14.27
CA LYS A 93 -8.34 13.41 15.13
C LYS A 93 -7.32 14.51 15.40
N ARG A 94 -6.08 14.11 15.70
CA ARG A 94 -4.97 15.03 15.94
C ARG A 94 -4.59 15.73 14.63
N THR A 95 -4.52 14.98 13.54
CA THR A 95 -4.12 15.48 12.23
C THR A 95 -5.08 16.57 11.74
N ILE A 96 -6.40 16.34 11.80
CA ILE A 96 -7.42 17.34 11.43
C ILE A 96 -7.28 18.60 12.30
N LYS A 97 -7.00 18.45 13.60
CA LYS A 97 -6.88 19.60 14.52
C LYS A 97 -5.66 20.48 14.21
N ILE A 98 -4.58 19.89 13.69
CA ILE A 98 -3.31 20.59 13.44
C ILE A 98 -3.20 21.05 11.99
N ASN A 99 -3.85 20.37 11.04
CA ASN A 99 -3.72 20.61 9.62
C ASN A 99 -5.06 20.95 8.97
N ASP A 100 -5.28 22.24 8.71
CA ASP A 100 -6.50 22.73 8.07
C ASP A 100 -6.71 22.20 6.64
N ASN A 101 -5.67 21.63 6.01
CA ASN A 101 -5.76 21.02 4.68
C ASN A 101 -6.31 19.59 4.72
N ILE A 102 -6.46 18.98 5.90
CA ILE A 102 -7.00 17.64 6.08
C ILE A 102 -8.39 17.73 6.69
N SER A 103 -9.41 17.49 5.87
CA SER A 103 -10.80 17.52 6.30
C SER A 103 -11.29 16.16 6.80
N LEU A 104 -12.39 16.17 7.58
CA LEU A 104 -13.07 14.93 7.97
C LEU A 104 -13.55 14.12 6.76
N LEU A 105 -14.00 14.80 5.69
CA LEU A 105 -14.43 14.15 4.46
C LEU A 105 -13.27 13.41 3.78
N TYR A 106 -12.07 14.00 3.78
CA TYR A 106 -10.87 13.33 3.27
C TYR A 106 -10.53 12.08 4.08
N ILE A 107 -10.59 12.15 5.42
CA ILE A 107 -10.39 10.96 6.27
C ILE A 107 -11.44 9.89 5.98
N PHE A 108 -12.70 10.27 5.82
CA PHE A 108 -13.76 9.33 5.43
C PHE A 108 -13.48 8.67 4.09
N TYR A 109 -13.04 9.44 3.09
CA TYR A 109 -12.60 8.90 1.81
C TYR A 109 -11.45 7.89 1.97
N GLN A 110 -10.43 8.19 2.79
CA GLN A 110 -9.33 7.26 3.05
C GLN A 110 -9.81 5.97 3.75
N MET A 111 -10.78 6.05 4.66
CA MET A 111 -11.40 4.87 5.27
C MET A 111 -12.14 4.01 4.24
N MET A 112 -12.91 4.62 3.35
CA MET A 112 -13.60 3.90 2.26
C MET A 112 -12.61 3.25 1.30
N LEU A 113 -11.54 3.96 0.94
CA LEU A 113 -10.46 3.43 0.10
C LEU A 113 -9.78 2.21 0.74
N MET A 114 -9.50 2.28 2.05
CA MET A 114 -8.95 1.15 2.81
C MET A 114 -9.90 -0.05 2.80
N GLY A 115 -11.19 0.18 3.08
CA GLY A 115 -12.21 -0.85 3.03
C GLY A 115 -12.29 -1.52 1.66
N GLY A 116 -12.34 -0.72 0.58
CA GLY A 116 -12.34 -1.23 -0.79
C GLY A 116 -11.08 -2.02 -1.14
N THR A 117 -9.92 -1.60 -0.66
CA THR A 117 -8.64 -2.30 -0.87
C THR A 117 -8.63 -3.69 -0.21
N ILE A 118 -9.20 -3.81 0.99
CA ILE A 118 -9.31 -5.09 1.72
C ILE A 118 -10.32 -6.02 1.04
N LEU A 119 -11.45 -5.49 0.56
CA LEU A 119 -12.52 -6.27 -0.05
C LEU A 119 -12.22 -6.68 -1.51
N GLY A 120 -11.44 -5.87 -2.23
CA GLY A 120 -11.17 -6.02 -3.66
C GLY A 120 -10.72 -7.43 -4.08
N PRO A 121 -9.71 -8.05 -3.43
CA PRO A 121 -9.27 -9.41 -3.76
C PRO A 121 -10.41 -10.44 -3.65
N GLY A 122 -11.26 -10.32 -2.63
CA GLY A 122 -12.42 -11.20 -2.44
C GLY A 122 -13.47 -11.01 -3.55
N THR A 123 -13.72 -9.78 -3.97
CA THR A 123 -14.65 -9.50 -5.08
C THR A 123 -14.13 -10.08 -6.39
N ILE A 124 -12.84 -9.91 -6.71
CA ILE A 124 -12.22 -10.48 -7.92
C ILE A 124 -12.31 -12.01 -7.88
N PHE A 125 -12.04 -12.62 -6.72
CA PHE A 125 -12.16 -14.05 -6.55
C PHE A 125 -13.58 -14.56 -6.82
N LEU A 126 -14.61 -13.92 -6.24
CA LEU A 126 -16.00 -14.29 -6.51
C LEU A 126 -16.40 -14.09 -7.98
N MET A 127 -15.89 -13.04 -8.63
CA MET A 127 -16.08 -12.82 -10.07
C MET A 127 -15.46 -13.96 -10.90
N LEU A 128 -14.27 -14.44 -10.56
CA LEU A 128 -13.64 -15.58 -11.24
C LEU A 128 -14.45 -16.87 -11.07
N VAL A 129 -14.92 -17.15 -9.86
CA VAL A 129 -15.80 -18.31 -9.59
C VAL A 129 -17.06 -18.24 -10.47
N GLY A 130 -17.71 -17.08 -10.54
CA GLY A 130 -18.88 -16.86 -11.39
C GLY A 130 -18.58 -17.01 -12.89
N ALA A 131 -17.44 -16.49 -13.35
CA ALA A 131 -17.00 -16.63 -14.73
C ALA A 131 -16.76 -18.09 -15.13
N PHE A 132 -16.18 -18.90 -14.24
CA PHE A 132 -15.96 -20.33 -14.47
C PHE A 132 -17.27 -21.11 -14.57
N VAL A 133 -18.23 -20.82 -13.68
CA VAL A 133 -19.59 -21.41 -13.74
C VAL A 133 -20.25 -21.09 -15.07
N ALA A 134 -20.18 -19.83 -15.53
CA ALA A 134 -20.77 -19.42 -16.78
C ALA A 134 -20.07 -20.03 -18.02
N ALA A 135 -18.74 -20.10 -18.03
CA ALA A 135 -17.96 -20.57 -19.17
C ALA A 135 -17.94 -22.09 -19.30
N PHE A 136 -17.74 -22.80 -18.19
CA PHE A 136 -17.54 -24.26 -18.18
C PHE A 136 -18.80 -25.03 -17.77
N LYS A 137 -19.88 -24.34 -17.35
CA LYS A 137 -21.14 -24.95 -16.90
C LYS A 137 -20.96 -25.95 -15.75
N ILE A 138 -20.00 -25.67 -14.88
CA ILE A 138 -19.73 -26.45 -13.66
C ILE A 138 -20.50 -25.86 -12.46
N ASP A 139 -20.66 -26.64 -11.39
CA ASP A 139 -21.31 -26.17 -10.17
C ASP A 139 -20.43 -25.15 -9.40
N ASN A 140 -21.08 -24.35 -8.55
CA ASN A 140 -20.43 -23.27 -7.80
C ASN A 140 -19.30 -23.77 -6.88
N TRP A 141 -19.48 -24.94 -6.24
CA TRP A 141 -18.49 -25.46 -5.30
C TRP A 141 -17.27 -26.01 -6.01
N THR A 142 -17.45 -26.74 -7.12
CA THR A 142 -16.34 -27.19 -7.96
C THR A 142 -15.57 -26.01 -8.55
N SER A 143 -16.26 -24.98 -9.05
CA SER A 143 -15.64 -23.73 -9.51
C SER A 143 -14.84 -23.05 -8.40
N PHE A 144 -15.40 -22.98 -7.20
CA PHE A 144 -14.73 -22.42 -6.03
C PHE A 144 -13.43 -23.18 -5.71
N TYR A 145 -13.47 -24.52 -5.67
CA TYR A 145 -12.28 -25.33 -5.41
C TYR A 145 -11.20 -25.15 -6.47
N TYR A 146 -11.56 -25.10 -7.75
CA TYR A 146 -10.60 -24.85 -8.83
C TYR A 146 -9.93 -23.49 -8.76
N ASN A 147 -10.61 -22.46 -8.24
CA ASN A 147 -10.01 -21.14 -8.07
C ASN A 147 -9.20 -21.02 -6.77
N ILE A 148 -9.69 -21.59 -5.65
CA ILE A 148 -9.03 -21.41 -4.35
C ILE A 148 -7.77 -22.25 -4.19
N ILE A 149 -7.71 -23.45 -4.77
CA ILE A 149 -6.56 -24.36 -4.62
C ILE A 149 -5.27 -23.71 -5.18
N PRO A 150 -5.22 -23.20 -6.42
CA PRO A 150 -4.04 -22.50 -6.93
C PRO A 150 -3.64 -21.29 -6.08
N ILE A 151 -4.61 -20.54 -5.56
CA ILE A 151 -4.34 -19.37 -4.71
C ILE A 151 -3.71 -19.80 -3.39
N LEU A 152 -4.25 -20.84 -2.73
CA LEU A 152 -3.68 -21.38 -1.47
C LEU A 152 -2.27 -21.92 -1.69
N LEU A 153 -2.04 -22.65 -2.80
CA LEU A 153 -0.71 -23.14 -3.17
C LEU A 153 0.27 -21.98 -3.36
N PHE A 154 -0.14 -20.96 -4.12
CA PHE A 154 0.71 -19.78 -4.34
C PHE A 154 0.98 -19.01 -3.05
N MET A 155 0.02 -18.91 -2.14
CA MET A 155 0.25 -18.34 -0.81
C MET A 155 1.27 -19.15 -0.02
N LEU A 156 1.20 -20.48 -0.03
CA LEU A 156 2.19 -21.34 0.63
C LEU A 156 3.59 -21.13 0.06
N VAL A 157 3.71 -21.05 -1.27
CA VAL A 157 4.97 -20.74 -1.97
C VAL A 157 5.49 -19.37 -1.53
N CYS A 158 4.63 -18.35 -1.45
CA CYS A 158 5.00 -17.01 -0.98
C CYS A 158 5.57 -17.00 0.45
N PHE A 159 5.05 -17.85 1.35
CA PHE A 159 5.52 -17.94 2.74
C PHE A 159 6.79 -18.77 2.93
N THR A 160 7.04 -19.76 2.07
CA THR A 160 8.10 -20.75 2.28
C THR A 160 9.29 -20.58 1.34
N CYS A 161 9.08 -20.05 0.13
CA CYS A 161 10.13 -19.92 -0.88
C CYS A 161 10.71 -18.50 -0.95
N LYS A 162 11.94 -18.39 -1.49
CA LYS A 162 12.58 -17.09 -1.78
C LYS A 162 11.93 -16.42 -2.99
N SER A 163 11.94 -15.08 -3.02
CA SER A 163 11.20 -14.28 -4.03
C SER A 163 11.55 -14.60 -5.49
N ASN A 164 12.79 -15.01 -5.75
CA ASN A 164 13.27 -15.38 -7.07
C ASN A 164 12.70 -16.69 -7.62
N ILE A 165 12.19 -17.56 -6.75
CA ILE A 165 11.61 -18.86 -7.11
C ILE A 165 10.08 -18.82 -7.06
N GLN A 166 9.51 -17.90 -6.27
CA GLN A 166 8.06 -17.77 -6.05
C GLN A 166 7.23 -17.66 -7.33
N LEU A 167 7.75 -17.01 -8.38
CA LEU A 167 7.01 -16.82 -9.64
C LEU A 167 7.20 -17.95 -10.65
N LEU A 168 8.13 -18.87 -10.39
CA LEU A 168 8.43 -20.01 -11.25
C LEU A 168 7.68 -21.29 -10.80
N LEU A 169 7.21 -21.30 -9.56
CA LEU A 169 6.45 -22.38 -8.92
C LEU A 169 4.97 -22.01 -8.82
#